data_AF-A0A323UDP2-F1
#
_entry.id   AF-A0A323UDP2-F1
#
_cell.length_a   1.000
_cell.length_b   1.000
_cell.length_c   1.000
_cell.angle_alpha   90.00
_cell.angle_beta   90.00
_cell.angle_gamma   90.00
#
_symmetry.space_group_name_H-M   'P 1'
#
loop_
_entity.id
_entity.type
_entity.pdbx_description
1 polymer ?
#
loop_
_entity_poly.entity_id
_entity_poly.type
_entity_poly.pdbx_seq_one_letter_code
_entity_poly.pdbx_strand_id
1 'polypeptide(L)'
;MPARALDDIAAGLLRGQVIPYLGAGGVALGESSSVPTSPAELVARLTAKTTVPHKVRTNLTGTAQYIENFKHRKTLTTMMAEAFRASPQPNELHRMLASLPELPLLVHAWYDDLPQKALAGRQNWGMAQGVSQSEHHGHWVNYYRPDGSEIAESAPGIVAEGDMPLYAPMPDEALDWTTLLYQPIGSVAPAANFLVSDSDYVEVLTEIDIQTPIPLKVQELRKDRHFLFLGCRFDTQLERVFARQVMKRSSDRHWAVLPDTPTRNEQRFLDEQAITRIDWPLAKFVAELADALQGQALTA
;
A
#
# COMPACT_ATOMS: atom_id res chain seq x y z
N MET A 1 0.23 7.34 -27.55
CA MET A 1 -0.36 7.38 -26.20
C MET A 1 0.66 7.03 -25.10
N PRO A 2 1.38 5.90 -25.12
CA PRO A 2 2.23 5.51 -23.98
C PRO A 2 3.47 6.39 -23.77
N ALA A 3 4.16 6.85 -24.83
CA ALA A 3 5.36 7.68 -24.69
C ALA A 3 5.08 9.01 -23.96
N ARG A 4 4.02 9.75 -24.36
CA ARG A 4 3.62 10.99 -23.67
C ARG A 4 3.18 10.74 -22.22
N ALA A 5 2.54 9.61 -21.94
CA ALA A 5 2.17 9.25 -20.57
C ALA A 5 3.43 8.98 -19.72
N LEU A 6 4.43 8.28 -20.28
CA LEU A 6 5.69 8.01 -19.61
C LEU A 6 6.45 9.30 -19.27
N ASP A 7 6.54 10.23 -20.22
CA ASP A 7 7.19 11.53 -20.01
C ASP A 7 6.48 12.35 -18.92
N ASP A 8 5.14 12.42 -18.96
CA ASP A 8 4.32 13.08 -17.95
C ASP A 8 4.52 12.46 -16.55
N ILE A 9 4.57 11.12 -16.49
CA ILE A 9 4.79 10.36 -15.25
C ILE A 9 6.18 10.65 -14.69
N ALA A 10 7.24 10.53 -15.50
CA ALA A 10 8.61 10.77 -15.08
C ALA A 10 8.77 12.21 -14.56
N ALA A 11 8.25 13.19 -15.29
CA ALA A 11 8.31 14.60 -14.91
C ALA A 11 7.54 14.87 -13.62
N GLY A 12 6.38 14.24 -13.46
CA GLY A 12 5.58 14.33 -12.25
C GLY A 12 6.22 13.65 -11.04
N LEU A 13 6.90 12.51 -11.23
CA LEU A 13 7.64 11.82 -10.15
C LEU A 13 8.83 12.66 -9.68
N LEU A 14 9.60 13.26 -10.59
CA LEU A 14 10.73 14.13 -10.23
C LEU A 14 10.32 15.37 -9.43
N ARG A 15 9.08 15.87 -9.63
CA ARG A 15 8.52 17.02 -8.91
C ARG A 15 7.63 16.65 -7.72
N GLY A 16 7.52 15.37 -7.38
CA GLY A 16 6.63 14.90 -6.32
C GLY A 16 5.14 15.17 -6.58
N GLN A 17 4.73 15.30 -7.84
CA GLN A 17 3.33 15.47 -8.26
C GLN A 17 2.62 14.14 -8.54
N VAL A 18 3.38 13.04 -8.67
CA VAL A 18 2.87 11.68 -8.86
C VAL A 18 3.20 10.86 -7.62
N ILE A 19 2.20 10.24 -7.01
CA ILE A 19 2.31 9.34 -5.86
C ILE A 19 2.35 7.91 -6.37
N PRO A 20 3.45 7.16 -6.15
CA PRO A 20 3.49 5.74 -6.46
C PRO A 20 2.61 4.95 -5.48
N TYR A 21 1.84 4.02 -6.03
CA TYR A 21 1.02 3.06 -5.29
C TYR A 21 1.42 1.65 -5.71
N LEU A 22 1.97 0.89 -4.77
CA LEU A 22 2.49 -0.46 -4.99
C LEU A 22 1.50 -1.51 -4.51
N GLY A 23 1.14 -2.44 -5.40
CA GLY A 23 0.40 -3.65 -5.08
C GLY A 23 1.29 -4.89 -5.04
N ALA A 24 0.68 -6.05 -4.80
CA ALA A 24 1.36 -7.34 -4.62
C ALA A 24 2.31 -7.73 -5.78
N GLY A 25 1.95 -7.36 -7.03
CA GLY A 25 2.76 -7.66 -8.20
C GLY A 25 4.09 -6.89 -8.27
N GLY A 26 4.26 -5.84 -7.47
CA GLY A 26 5.49 -5.04 -7.41
C GLY A 26 6.68 -5.78 -6.81
N VAL A 27 6.43 -6.85 -6.04
CA VAL A 27 7.45 -7.66 -5.36
C VAL A 27 8.39 -8.34 -6.36
N ALA A 28 7.83 -8.97 -7.40
CA ALA A 28 8.58 -9.85 -8.29
C ALA A 28 9.18 -9.14 -9.52
N LEU A 29 8.56 -8.06 -10.02
CA LEU A 29 8.87 -7.48 -11.35
C LEU A 29 9.00 -8.52 -12.48
N GLY A 30 8.20 -9.59 -12.46
CA GLY A 30 8.26 -10.64 -13.48
C GLY A 30 9.32 -11.72 -13.23
N GLU A 31 10.00 -11.68 -12.09
CA GLU A 31 10.87 -12.76 -11.61
C GLU A 31 10.19 -13.62 -10.54
N SER A 32 10.79 -14.75 -10.16
CA SER A 32 10.31 -15.54 -9.01
C SER A 32 10.62 -14.83 -7.70
N SER A 33 9.66 -14.79 -6.77
CA SER A 33 9.86 -14.24 -5.43
C SER A 33 9.87 -15.32 -4.34
N SER A 34 10.64 -15.08 -3.29
CA SER A 34 10.65 -15.91 -2.07
C SER A 34 9.47 -15.60 -1.15
N VAL A 35 8.77 -14.48 -1.33
CA VAL A 35 7.54 -14.10 -0.61
C VAL A 35 6.34 -14.06 -1.58
N PRO A 36 5.09 -14.16 -1.08
CA PRO A 36 3.90 -14.09 -1.93
C PRO A 36 3.83 -12.80 -2.74
N THR A 37 3.42 -12.93 -4.00
CA THR A 37 3.23 -11.82 -4.96
C THR A 37 1.78 -11.66 -5.39
N SER A 38 0.88 -12.48 -4.83
CA SER A 38 -0.56 -12.39 -5.03
C SER A 38 -1.33 -12.91 -3.81
N PRO A 39 -2.62 -12.53 -3.66
CA PRO A 39 -3.51 -13.12 -2.67
C PRO A 39 -3.62 -14.64 -2.79
N ALA A 40 -3.64 -15.17 -4.02
CA ALA A 40 -3.74 -16.61 -4.28
C ALA A 40 -2.51 -17.37 -3.76
N GLU A 41 -1.30 -16.85 -3.98
CA GLU A 41 -0.07 -17.44 -3.43
C GLU A 41 -0.04 -17.39 -1.91
N LEU A 42 -0.49 -16.29 -1.30
CA LEU A 42 -0.57 -16.16 0.15
C LEU A 42 -1.55 -17.18 0.75
N VAL A 43 -2.73 -17.34 0.15
CA VAL A 43 -3.71 -18.37 0.55
C VAL A 43 -3.11 -19.77 0.47
N ALA A 44 -2.39 -20.09 -0.61
CA ALA A 44 -1.73 -21.38 -0.74
C ALA A 44 -0.73 -21.64 0.40
N ARG A 45 0.05 -20.63 0.82
CA ARG A 45 0.97 -20.76 1.96
C ARG A 45 0.25 -20.95 3.30
N LEU A 46 -0.83 -20.21 3.54
CA LEU A 46 -1.62 -20.33 4.78
C LEU A 46 -2.29 -21.71 4.88
N THR A 47 -2.89 -22.17 3.78
CA THR A 47 -3.65 -23.43 3.75
C THR A 47 -2.77 -24.68 3.70
N ALA A 48 -1.50 -24.56 3.32
CA ALA A 48 -0.52 -25.65 3.44
C ALA A 48 -0.28 -26.09 4.90
N LYS A 49 -0.54 -25.21 5.87
CA LYS A 49 -0.32 -25.44 7.31
C LYS A 49 -1.60 -25.60 8.10
N THR A 50 -2.71 -25.08 7.59
CA THR A 50 -4.01 -25.15 8.25
C THR A 50 -5.08 -25.59 7.25
N THR A 51 -5.76 -26.69 7.56
CA THR A 51 -6.93 -27.12 6.77
C THR A 51 -8.08 -26.13 6.94
N VAL A 52 -8.55 -25.58 5.82
CA VAL A 52 -9.72 -24.70 5.77
C VAL A 52 -10.81 -25.30 4.87
N PRO A 53 -12.08 -24.91 5.05
CA PRO A 53 -13.16 -25.38 4.19
C PRO A 53 -12.94 -25.04 2.71
N HIS A 54 -13.40 -25.92 1.83
CA HIS A 54 -13.27 -25.74 0.37
C HIS A 54 -13.80 -24.38 -0.13
N LYS A 55 -14.85 -23.85 0.52
CA LYS A 55 -15.48 -22.59 0.10
C LYS A 55 -14.59 -21.35 0.30
N VAL A 56 -13.65 -21.40 1.23
CA VAL A 56 -12.78 -20.25 1.57
C VAL A 56 -11.35 -20.40 1.07
N ARG A 57 -10.94 -21.59 0.64
CA ARG A 57 -9.54 -21.93 0.27
C ARG A 57 -8.95 -21.16 -0.92
N THR A 58 -9.72 -20.31 -1.58
CA THR A 58 -9.29 -19.45 -2.69
C THR A 58 -9.54 -17.97 -2.40
N ASN A 59 -10.08 -17.65 -1.22
CA ASN A 59 -10.34 -16.29 -0.77
C ASN A 59 -9.44 -15.99 0.43
N LEU A 60 -8.59 -14.97 0.30
CA LEU A 60 -7.64 -14.57 1.35
C LEU A 60 -8.35 -14.19 2.64
N THR A 61 -9.35 -13.31 2.56
CA THR A 61 -10.01 -12.77 3.76
C THR A 61 -10.80 -13.83 4.49
N GLY A 62 -11.52 -14.67 3.75
CA GLY A 62 -12.23 -15.82 4.31
C GLY A 62 -11.31 -16.90 4.88
N THR A 63 -10.15 -17.15 4.25
CA THR A 63 -9.13 -18.07 4.79
C THR A 63 -8.56 -17.53 6.10
N ALA A 64 -8.19 -16.26 6.13
CA ALA A 64 -7.69 -15.59 7.32
C ALA A 64 -8.74 -15.57 8.44
N GLN A 65 -10.00 -15.22 8.14
CA GLN A 65 -11.10 -15.26 9.10
C GLN A 65 -11.30 -16.65 9.71
N TYR A 66 -11.23 -17.70 8.89
CA TYR A 66 -11.35 -19.07 9.39
C TYR A 66 -10.19 -19.42 10.33
N ILE A 67 -8.95 -19.10 9.95
CA ILE A 67 -7.78 -19.33 10.82
C ILE A 67 -7.94 -18.54 12.12
N GLU A 68 -8.33 -17.28 12.07
CA GLU A 68 -8.54 -16.42 13.24
C GLU A 68 -9.60 -16.99 14.19
N ASN A 69 -10.76 -17.40 13.67
CA ASN A 69 -11.86 -17.93 14.50
C ASN A 69 -11.50 -19.27 15.18
N PHE A 70 -10.76 -20.15 14.50
CA PHE A 70 -10.50 -21.51 14.98
C PHE A 70 -9.11 -21.71 15.60
N LYS A 71 -8.16 -20.81 15.34
CA LYS A 71 -6.78 -20.85 15.85
C LYS A 71 -6.35 -19.58 16.58
N HIS A 72 -7.23 -18.59 16.68
CA HIS A 72 -6.98 -17.27 17.27
C HIS A 72 -6.09 -16.35 16.41
N ARG A 73 -6.27 -15.04 16.62
CA ARG A 73 -5.54 -13.96 15.94
C ARG A 73 -4.03 -14.14 15.97
N LYS A 74 -3.46 -14.46 17.13
CA LYS A 74 -2.01 -14.67 17.29
C LYS A 74 -1.44 -15.74 16.35
N THR A 75 -2.20 -16.81 16.06
CA THR A 75 -1.76 -17.83 15.11
C THR A 75 -1.80 -17.32 13.68
N LEU A 76 -2.85 -16.58 13.30
CA LEU A 76 -2.91 -15.93 11.99
C LEU A 76 -1.73 -14.97 11.79
N THR A 77 -1.45 -14.09 12.75
CA THR A 77 -0.30 -13.16 12.72
C THR A 77 1.02 -13.92 12.56
N THR A 78 1.21 -15.03 13.31
CA THR A 78 2.40 -15.87 13.19
C THR A 78 2.53 -16.50 11.80
N MET A 79 1.43 -16.99 11.22
CA MET A 79 1.42 -17.59 9.89
C MET A 79 1.69 -16.55 8.79
N MET A 80 1.15 -15.33 8.94
CA MET A 80 1.42 -14.20 8.06
C MET A 80 2.89 -13.80 8.12
N ALA A 81 3.44 -13.58 9.32
CA ALA A 81 4.86 -13.28 9.49
C ALA A 81 5.76 -14.37 8.90
N GLU A 82 5.35 -15.64 9.03
CA GLU A 82 6.08 -16.75 8.42
C GLU A 82 5.99 -16.77 6.88
N ALA A 83 4.85 -16.43 6.30
CA ALA A 83 4.68 -16.35 4.86
C ALA A 83 5.64 -15.32 4.22
N PHE A 84 5.96 -14.26 4.96
CA PHE A 84 6.87 -13.18 4.58
C PHE A 84 8.23 -13.24 5.31
N ARG A 85 8.59 -14.38 5.93
CA ARG A 85 9.86 -14.52 6.67
C ARG A 85 11.09 -14.40 5.78
N ALA A 86 10.98 -14.84 4.52
CA ALA A 86 12.06 -14.66 3.57
C ALA A 86 12.28 -13.16 3.38
N SER A 87 13.54 -12.72 3.38
CA SER A 87 13.91 -11.31 3.34
C SER A 87 14.54 -10.99 1.98
N PRO A 88 13.74 -10.86 0.89
CA PRO A 88 14.26 -10.49 -0.41
C PRO A 88 14.87 -9.08 -0.37
N GLN A 89 15.76 -8.83 -1.33
CA GLN A 89 16.32 -7.50 -1.53
C GLN A 89 15.38 -6.65 -2.39
N PRO A 90 15.29 -5.32 -2.16
CA PRO A 90 14.50 -4.44 -3.01
C PRO A 90 14.94 -4.55 -4.46
N ASN A 91 13.98 -4.78 -5.37
CA ASN A 91 14.25 -4.83 -6.82
C ASN A 91 14.43 -3.42 -7.43
N GLU A 92 14.58 -3.34 -8.74
CA GLU A 92 14.84 -2.09 -9.45
C GLU A 92 13.73 -1.04 -9.28
N LEU A 93 12.45 -1.44 -9.24
CA LEU A 93 11.34 -0.53 -8.99
C LEU A 93 11.49 0.15 -7.62
N HIS A 94 11.74 -0.62 -6.58
CA HIS A 94 11.87 -0.08 -5.22
C HIS A 94 13.05 0.89 -5.11
N ARG A 95 14.21 0.53 -5.67
CA ARG A 95 15.41 1.38 -5.67
C ARG A 95 15.19 2.66 -6.47
N MET A 96 14.56 2.55 -7.65
CA MET A 96 14.23 3.71 -8.49
C MET A 96 13.32 4.68 -7.73
N LEU A 97 12.23 4.20 -7.13
CA LEU A 97 11.32 5.06 -6.37
C LEU A 97 12.00 5.71 -5.17
N ALA A 98 12.79 4.95 -4.40
CA ALA A 98 13.51 5.49 -3.25
C ALA A 98 14.55 6.57 -3.64
N SER A 99 15.06 6.52 -4.88
CA SER A 99 16.04 7.48 -5.40
C SER A 99 15.43 8.80 -5.91
N LEU A 100 14.10 8.89 -6.03
CA LEU A 100 13.43 10.10 -6.48
C LEU A 100 13.77 11.27 -5.54
N PRO A 101 14.13 12.46 -6.05
CA PRO A 101 14.47 13.60 -5.21
C PRO A 101 13.27 14.01 -4.35
N GLU A 102 12.10 14.17 -4.97
CA GLU A 102 10.85 14.59 -4.34
C GLU A 102 9.85 13.42 -4.28
N LEU A 103 9.98 12.56 -3.25
CA LEU A 103 9.01 11.50 -2.96
C LEU A 103 8.20 11.85 -1.70
N PRO A 104 7.06 12.55 -1.80
CA PRO A 104 6.30 12.95 -0.62
C PRO A 104 5.59 11.77 0.06
N LEU A 105 5.03 10.88 -0.75
CA LEU A 105 4.22 9.75 -0.30
C LEU A 105 4.50 8.54 -1.18
N LEU A 106 4.73 7.39 -0.55
CA LEU A 106 4.72 6.07 -1.19
C LEU A 106 3.63 5.23 -0.53
N VAL A 107 2.67 4.75 -1.31
CA VAL A 107 1.64 3.84 -0.79
C VAL A 107 2.04 2.40 -1.11
N HIS A 108 2.08 1.55 -0.09
CA HIS A 108 2.41 0.14 -0.22
C HIS A 108 1.27 -0.72 0.30
N ALA A 109 0.46 -1.23 -0.63
CA ALA A 109 -0.71 -2.06 -0.36
C ALA A 109 -0.36 -3.55 -0.48
N TRP A 110 0.72 -3.96 0.19
CA TRP A 110 1.10 -5.36 0.34
C TRP A 110 1.86 -5.56 1.66
N TYR A 111 2.20 -6.81 1.99
CA TYR A 111 2.69 -7.15 3.33
C TYR A 111 4.19 -7.36 3.44
N ASP A 112 4.95 -7.27 2.34
CA ASP A 112 6.41 -7.39 2.37
C ASP A 112 7.11 -6.17 2.99
N ASP A 113 8.43 -6.18 3.07
CA ASP A 113 9.25 -5.11 3.65
C ASP A 113 10.19 -4.42 2.63
N LEU A 114 9.97 -4.63 1.33
CA LEU A 114 10.86 -4.13 0.28
C LEU A 114 10.89 -2.59 0.20
N PRO A 115 9.76 -1.85 0.31
CA PRO A 115 9.80 -0.40 0.35
C PRO A 115 10.61 0.15 1.53
N GLN A 116 10.45 -0.42 2.72
CA GLN A 116 11.19 -0.02 3.92
C GLN A 116 12.70 -0.18 3.70
N LYS A 117 13.12 -1.34 3.20
CA LYS A 117 14.53 -1.62 2.87
C LYS A 117 15.09 -0.67 1.81
N ALA A 118 14.29 -0.32 0.80
CA ALA A 118 14.73 0.62 -0.23
C ALA A 118 14.88 2.05 0.29
N LEU A 119 14.00 2.46 1.20
CA LEU A 119 14.03 3.77 1.84
C LEU A 119 15.06 3.89 2.97
N ALA A 120 15.70 2.80 3.40
CA ALA A 120 16.64 2.81 4.52
C ALA A 120 17.80 3.83 4.38
N GLY A 121 18.23 4.14 3.15
CA GLY A 121 19.26 5.15 2.89
C GLY A 121 18.74 6.60 2.79
N ARG A 122 17.42 6.79 2.77
CA ARG A 122 16.78 8.10 2.65
C ARG A 122 16.76 8.80 4.01
N GLN A 123 16.89 10.11 4.00
CA GLN A 123 16.78 10.95 5.20
C GLN A 123 15.33 11.44 5.37
N ASN A 124 14.98 11.82 6.60
CA ASN A 124 13.71 12.47 6.95
C ASN A 124 12.45 11.79 6.37
N TRP A 125 12.32 10.50 6.65
CA TRP A 125 11.15 9.70 6.28
C TRP A 125 10.65 8.90 7.48
N GLY A 126 9.44 8.35 7.36
CA GLY A 126 8.89 7.39 8.30
C GLY A 126 7.67 6.68 7.75
N MET A 127 7.00 5.90 8.59
CA MET A 127 5.97 4.97 8.18
C MET A 127 4.67 5.23 8.94
N ALA A 128 3.54 5.11 8.23
CA ALA A 128 2.21 4.96 8.83
C ALA A 128 1.68 3.58 8.40
N GLN A 129 1.41 2.71 9.35
CA GLN A 129 1.04 1.32 9.08
C GLN A 129 -0.36 1.05 9.62
N GLY A 130 -1.26 0.56 8.76
CA GLY A 130 -2.61 0.16 9.14
C GLY A 130 -2.61 -0.97 10.16
N VAL A 131 -3.47 -0.86 11.17
CA VAL A 131 -3.57 -1.82 12.27
C VAL A 131 -5.00 -2.31 12.47
N SER A 132 -5.15 -3.55 12.94
CA SER A 132 -6.45 -4.15 13.23
C SER A 132 -7.06 -3.55 14.50
N GLN A 133 -8.35 -3.18 14.45
CA GLN A 133 -9.11 -2.77 15.62
C GLN A 133 -9.21 -3.87 16.70
N SER A 134 -9.03 -5.13 16.32
CA SER A 134 -9.02 -6.25 17.27
C SER A 134 -7.77 -6.25 18.17
N GLU A 135 -6.68 -5.63 17.72
CA GLU A 135 -5.40 -5.55 18.43
C GLU A 135 -5.12 -4.12 18.94
N HIS A 136 -5.63 -3.10 18.24
CA HIS A 136 -5.33 -1.68 18.45
C HIS A 136 -6.62 -0.85 18.48
N HIS A 137 -7.50 -1.14 19.44
CA HIS A 137 -8.81 -0.49 19.54
C HIS A 137 -8.70 1.05 19.60
N GLY A 138 -9.36 1.72 18.66
CA GLY A 138 -9.39 3.18 18.54
C GLY A 138 -8.23 3.78 17.74
N HIS A 139 -7.26 2.97 17.29
CA HIS A 139 -6.17 3.40 16.41
C HIS A 139 -6.30 2.73 15.04
N TRP A 140 -6.27 3.52 13.96
CA TRP A 140 -6.33 2.99 12.60
C TRP A 140 -4.95 2.74 11.99
N VAL A 141 -3.95 3.48 12.48
CA VAL A 141 -2.56 3.34 12.09
C VAL A 141 -1.67 3.44 13.32
N ASN A 142 -0.48 2.85 13.24
CA ASN A 142 0.64 3.18 14.13
C ASN A 142 1.77 3.81 13.28
N TYR A 143 2.55 4.69 13.91
CA TYR A 143 3.68 5.37 13.26
C TYR A 143 5.02 4.79 13.69
N TYR A 144 5.95 4.69 12.74
CA TYR A 144 7.26 4.11 12.97
C TYR A 144 8.36 4.93 12.30
N ARG A 145 9.50 5.04 12.98
CA ARG A 145 10.73 5.65 12.47
C ARG A 145 11.42 4.72 11.45
N PRO A 146 12.41 5.24 10.68
CA PRO A 146 13.20 4.44 9.75
C PRO A 146 13.90 3.21 10.36
N ASP A 147 14.25 3.27 11.65
CA ASP A 147 14.87 2.15 12.38
C ASP A 147 13.86 1.10 12.87
N GLY A 148 12.56 1.32 12.60
CA GLY A 148 11.46 0.45 13.02
C GLY A 148 10.95 0.73 14.43
N SER A 149 11.52 1.69 15.16
CA SER A 149 11.00 2.09 16.46
C SER A 149 9.63 2.77 16.32
N GLU A 150 8.68 2.36 17.16
CA GLU A 150 7.36 2.95 17.20
C GLU A 150 7.40 4.36 17.80
N ILE A 151 6.59 5.25 17.24
CA ILE A 151 6.32 6.56 17.84
C ILE A 151 5.06 6.40 18.66
N ALA A 152 5.21 6.51 19.99
CA ALA A 152 4.07 6.42 20.89
C ALA A 152 3.06 7.52 20.55
N GLU A 153 1.84 7.10 20.19
CA GLU A 153 0.72 8.01 20.07
C GLU A 153 0.17 8.32 21.46
N SER A 154 -0.31 9.54 21.64
CA SER A 154 -1.18 9.82 22.79
C SER A 154 -2.45 9.00 22.64
N ALA A 155 -2.93 8.39 23.72
CA ALA A 155 -4.19 7.65 23.69
C ALA A 155 -5.29 8.52 23.06
N PRO A 156 -6.14 7.97 22.17
CA PRO A 156 -7.21 8.73 21.55
C PRO A 156 -8.10 9.25 22.67
N GLY A 157 -8.13 10.58 22.82
CA GLY A 157 -9.04 11.20 23.75
C GLY A 157 -10.46 10.91 23.28
N ILE A 158 -11.27 10.24 24.10
CA ILE A 158 -12.72 10.35 23.94
C ILE A 158 -13.06 11.79 24.33
N VAL A 159 -13.08 12.70 23.37
CA VAL A 159 -13.42 14.11 23.63
C VAL A 159 -14.94 14.25 23.50
N ALA A 160 -15.60 14.36 24.66
CA ALA A 160 -16.96 14.86 24.71
C ALA A 160 -16.95 16.39 24.54
N GLU A 161 -17.83 16.85 23.66
CA GLU A 161 -18.27 18.23 23.37
C GLU A 161 -17.30 19.20 22.68
N GLY A 162 -17.69 19.62 21.47
CA GLY A 162 -17.27 20.87 20.82
C GLY A 162 -16.13 20.73 19.82
N ASP A 163 -16.49 20.34 18.58
CA ASP A 163 -15.73 20.59 17.35
C ASP A 163 -14.20 20.38 17.39
N MET A 164 -13.70 19.14 17.60
CA MET A 164 -12.31 18.71 17.34
C MET A 164 -12.19 17.16 17.30
N PRO A 165 -11.10 16.55 16.73
CA PRO A 165 -11.17 15.39 15.83
C PRO A 165 -11.54 14.04 16.47
N LEU A 166 -12.25 13.19 15.71
CA LEU A 166 -12.49 11.75 15.95
C LEU A 166 -11.22 10.87 15.98
N TYR A 167 -10.03 11.46 16.06
CA TYR A 167 -8.76 10.83 15.68
C TYR A 167 -7.65 11.14 16.68
N ALA A 168 -6.76 10.17 16.91
CA ALA A 168 -5.42 10.48 17.41
C ALA A 168 -4.70 11.37 16.38
N PRO A 169 -4.26 12.58 16.74
CA PRO A 169 -3.47 13.40 15.84
C PRO A 169 -2.17 12.68 15.50
N MET A 170 -1.69 12.84 14.27
CA MET A 170 -0.38 12.32 13.88
C MET A 170 0.70 12.92 14.81
N PRO A 171 1.66 12.12 15.32
CA PRO A 171 2.71 12.63 16.19
C PRO A 171 3.51 13.77 15.55
N ASP A 172 3.95 14.76 16.34
CA ASP A 172 4.67 15.94 15.85
C ASP A 172 5.89 15.56 15.01
N GLU A 173 6.67 14.57 15.44
CA GLU A 173 7.82 14.06 14.70
C GLU A 173 7.45 13.56 13.29
N ALA A 174 6.28 12.94 13.15
CA ALA A 174 5.81 12.45 11.86
C ALA A 174 5.30 13.57 10.94
N LEU A 175 4.96 14.76 11.48
CA LEU A 175 4.56 15.93 10.67
C LEU A 175 5.71 16.46 9.83
N ASP A 176 6.93 16.36 10.34
CA ASP A 176 8.16 16.89 9.75
C ASP A 176 8.78 15.98 8.69
N TRP A 177 8.28 14.75 8.52
CA TRP A 177 8.77 13.84 7.49
C TRP A 177 8.50 14.38 6.09
N THR A 178 9.57 14.44 5.31
CA THR A 178 9.51 14.78 3.87
C THR A 178 8.99 13.62 3.02
N THR A 179 9.12 12.39 3.51
CA THR A 179 8.63 11.18 2.83
C THR A 179 7.85 10.32 3.82
N LEU A 180 6.58 10.03 3.48
CA LEU A 180 5.77 9.09 4.24
C LEU A 180 5.60 7.79 3.45
N LEU A 181 5.97 6.65 4.03
CA LEU A 181 5.56 5.33 3.56
C LEU A 181 4.24 4.97 4.24
N TYR A 182 3.15 4.92 3.47
CA TYR A 182 1.84 4.52 3.97
C TYR A 182 1.52 3.08 3.59
N GLN A 183 1.24 2.25 4.59
CA GLN A 183 0.95 0.82 4.44
C GLN A 183 -0.49 0.55 4.88
N PRO A 184 -1.50 0.83 4.03
CA PRO A 184 -2.91 0.87 4.43
C PRO A 184 -3.45 -0.44 5.00
N ILE A 185 -2.84 -1.58 4.65
CA ILE A 185 -3.26 -2.92 5.09
C ILE A 185 -2.27 -3.58 6.06
N GLY A 186 -1.29 -2.83 6.57
CA GLY A 186 -0.23 -3.38 7.40
C GLY A 186 0.97 -3.90 6.59
N SER A 187 1.97 -4.44 7.29
CA SER A 187 3.16 -5.09 6.71
C SER A 187 3.87 -5.97 7.75
N VAL A 188 4.69 -6.92 7.26
CA VAL A 188 5.50 -7.82 8.09
C VAL A 188 6.48 -7.08 9.00
N ALA A 189 6.92 -5.89 8.60
CA ALA A 189 7.87 -5.09 9.37
C ALA A 189 7.34 -3.66 9.57
N PRO A 190 7.62 -3.03 10.73
CA PRO A 190 8.48 -3.53 11.82
C PRO A 190 7.74 -4.43 12.83
N ALA A 191 6.42 -4.31 12.96
CA ALA A 191 5.66 -4.93 14.04
C ALA A 191 4.78 -6.12 13.63
N ALA A 192 4.79 -6.52 12.35
CA ALA A 192 3.92 -7.55 11.80
C ALA A 192 2.42 -7.27 12.03
N ASN A 193 2.00 -6.02 11.79
CA ASN A 193 0.58 -5.67 11.77
C ASN A 193 -0.03 -6.07 10.43
N PHE A 194 -1.20 -6.69 10.45
CA PHE A 194 -1.89 -7.15 9.24
C PHE A 194 -3.38 -6.82 9.31
N LEU A 195 -3.93 -6.22 8.26
CA LEU A 195 -5.37 -6.22 8.00
C LEU A 195 -5.63 -7.28 6.94
N VAL A 196 -6.14 -8.46 7.32
CA VAL A 196 -6.22 -9.60 6.40
C VAL A 196 -7.51 -10.42 6.54
N SER A 197 -8.16 -10.46 7.70
CA SER A 197 -9.42 -11.20 7.89
C SER A 197 -10.64 -10.41 7.44
N ASP A 198 -11.80 -11.07 7.28
CA ASP A 198 -13.05 -10.37 6.97
C ASP A 198 -13.41 -9.35 8.07
N SER A 199 -13.20 -9.67 9.35
CA SER A 199 -13.39 -8.77 10.49
C SER A 199 -12.51 -7.53 10.39
N ASP A 200 -11.22 -7.69 10.11
CA ASP A 200 -10.29 -6.57 9.91
C ASP A 200 -10.83 -5.58 8.88
N TYR A 201 -11.30 -6.09 7.74
CA TYR A 201 -11.80 -5.24 6.66
C TYR A 201 -13.18 -4.67 6.92
N VAL A 202 -14.09 -5.38 7.60
CA VAL A 202 -15.41 -4.85 7.96
C VAL A 202 -15.26 -3.57 8.79
N GLU A 203 -14.40 -3.59 9.81
CA GLU A 203 -14.13 -2.42 10.65
C GLU A 203 -13.66 -1.23 9.80
N VAL A 204 -12.62 -1.42 8.98
CA VAL A 204 -12.09 -0.36 8.11
C VAL A 204 -13.15 0.14 7.11
N LEU A 205 -13.89 -0.77 6.47
CA LEU A 205 -14.86 -0.42 5.42
C LEU A 205 -16.04 0.40 5.95
N THR A 206 -16.39 0.28 7.24
CA THR A 206 -17.47 1.07 7.83
C THR A 206 -17.14 2.55 7.95
N GLU A 207 -15.85 2.90 8.09
CA GLU A 207 -15.42 4.29 8.32
C GLU A 207 -14.57 4.86 7.17
N ILE A 208 -14.05 4.03 6.26
CA ILE A 208 -13.16 4.49 5.19
C ILE A 208 -13.84 5.45 4.20
N ASP A 209 -15.16 5.38 4.03
CA ASP A 209 -15.89 6.32 3.16
C ASP A 209 -15.86 7.76 3.68
N ILE A 210 -15.85 7.96 5.00
CA ILE A 210 -15.65 9.26 5.65
C ILE A 210 -14.16 9.58 5.91
N GLN A 211 -13.26 8.72 5.40
CA GLN A 211 -11.79 8.85 5.39
C GLN A 211 -11.10 8.63 6.73
N THR A 212 -11.81 8.07 7.70
CA THR A 212 -11.36 7.95 9.08
C THR A 212 -10.10 7.09 9.25
N PRO A 213 -9.98 5.92 8.59
CA PRO A 213 -8.78 5.09 8.68
C PRO A 213 -7.57 5.59 7.87
N ILE A 214 -7.70 6.69 7.12
CA ILE A 214 -6.62 7.23 6.29
C ILE A 214 -5.96 8.40 7.03
N PRO A 215 -4.65 8.34 7.33
CA PRO A 215 -3.95 9.40 8.05
C PRO A 215 -4.16 10.78 7.43
N LEU A 216 -4.39 11.81 8.26
CA LEU A 216 -4.61 13.18 7.77
C LEU A 216 -3.49 13.65 6.83
N LYS A 217 -2.23 13.34 7.16
CA LYS A 217 -1.07 13.65 6.30
C LYS A 217 -1.18 13.01 4.92
N VAL A 218 -1.64 11.76 4.81
CA VAL A 218 -1.90 11.12 3.51
C VAL A 218 -3.00 11.88 2.76
N GLN A 219 -4.06 12.30 3.45
CA GLN A 219 -5.13 13.08 2.85
C GLN A 219 -4.70 14.47 2.37
N GLU A 220 -3.72 15.08 3.03
CA GLU A 220 -3.11 16.35 2.64
C GLU A 220 -2.15 16.16 1.46
N LEU A 221 -1.24 15.20 1.56
CA LEU A 221 -0.23 14.92 0.54
C LEU A 221 -0.86 14.54 -0.79
N ARG A 222 -1.98 13.83 -0.81
CA ARG A 222 -2.64 13.44 -2.08
C ARG A 222 -3.31 14.59 -2.84
N LYS A 223 -3.61 15.72 -2.20
CA LYS A 223 -4.35 16.84 -2.85
C LYS A 223 -3.60 17.29 -4.09
N ASP A 224 -4.35 17.48 -5.18
CA ASP A 224 -3.85 17.92 -6.49
C ASP A 224 -2.75 17.04 -7.11
N ARG A 225 -2.46 15.86 -6.54
CA ARG A 225 -1.45 14.92 -7.05
C ARG A 225 -2.08 13.78 -7.84
N HIS A 226 -1.30 13.22 -8.74
CA HIS A 226 -1.68 12.04 -9.52
C HIS A 226 -1.26 10.76 -8.80
N PHE A 227 -1.91 9.64 -9.12
CA PHE A 227 -1.47 8.31 -8.67
C PHE A 227 -0.94 7.49 -9.84
N LEU A 228 0.15 6.76 -9.58
CA LEU A 228 0.71 5.73 -10.46
C LEU A 228 0.61 4.37 -9.76
N PHE A 229 -0.30 3.54 -10.23
CA PHE A 229 -0.52 2.20 -9.71
C PHE A 229 0.38 1.17 -10.40
N LEU A 230 1.18 0.46 -9.60
CA LEU A 230 2.19 -0.49 -10.05
C LEU A 230 1.97 -1.84 -9.36
N GLY A 231 1.87 -2.92 -10.14
CA GLY A 231 1.63 -4.26 -9.58
C GLY A 231 0.26 -4.45 -8.93
N CYS A 232 -0.72 -3.61 -9.26
CA CYS A 232 -2.10 -3.70 -8.80
C CYS A 232 -2.95 -4.38 -9.86
N ARG A 233 -3.76 -5.41 -9.52
CA ARG A 233 -4.73 -5.99 -10.46
C ARG A 233 -6.12 -5.40 -10.35
N PHE A 234 -6.51 -4.89 -9.18
CA PHE A 234 -7.86 -4.41 -8.91
C PHE A 234 -8.92 -5.49 -9.11
N ASP A 235 -8.59 -6.74 -8.82
CA ASP A 235 -9.45 -7.90 -9.06
C ASP A 235 -10.63 -7.94 -8.09
N THR A 236 -10.34 -7.66 -6.82
CA THR A 236 -11.30 -7.65 -5.72
C THR A 236 -11.95 -6.28 -5.57
N GLN A 237 -13.16 -6.27 -5.00
CA GLN A 237 -13.80 -5.02 -4.59
C GLN A 237 -12.97 -4.29 -3.54
N LEU A 238 -12.28 -5.04 -2.68
CA LEU A 238 -11.48 -4.50 -1.60
C LEU A 238 -10.32 -3.66 -2.11
N GLU A 239 -9.51 -4.19 -3.04
CA GLU A 239 -8.41 -3.44 -3.68
C GLU A 239 -8.93 -2.13 -4.30
N ARG A 240 -10.07 -2.19 -5.00
CA ARG A 240 -10.70 -1.01 -5.60
C ARG A 240 -11.21 -0.01 -4.58
N VAL A 241 -11.76 -0.46 -3.45
CA VAL A 241 -12.19 0.44 -2.38
C VAL A 241 -11.00 1.14 -1.76
N PHE A 242 -9.95 0.42 -1.37
CA PHE A 242 -8.74 1.05 -0.82
C PHE A 242 -8.13 2.05 -1.81
N ALA A 243 -7.90 1.65 -3.06
CA ALA A 243 -7.36 2.55 -4.08
C ALA A 243 -8.23 3.80 -4.24
N ARG A 244 -9.57 3.64 -4.36
CA ARG A 244 -10.54 4.75 -4.45
C ARG A 244 -10.43 5.69 -3.27
N GLN A 245 -10.46 5.15 -2.05
CA GLN A 245 -10.48 6.00 -0.87
C GLN A 245 -9.13 6.66 -0.62
N VAL A 246 -8.00 6.00 -0.91
CA VAL A 246 -6.67 6.59 -0.81
C VAL A 246 -6.48 7.72 -1.81
N MET A 247 -6.94 7.58 -3.06
CA MET A 247 -6.83 8.65 -4.07
C MET A 247 -7.96 9.69 -4.04
N LYS A 248 -8.96 9.54 -3.18
CA LYS A 248 -10.11 10.44 -3.11
C LYS A 248 -9.67 11.90 -2.90
N ARG A 249 -10.22 12.84 -3.67
CA ARG A 249 -9.83 14.27 -3.64
C ARG A 249 -8.34 14.52 -3.97
N SER A 250 -7.73 13.62 -4.74
CA SER A 250 -6.48 13.91 -5.44
C SER A 250 -6.79 14.60 -6.78
N SER A 251 -5.88 14.55 -7.75
CA SER A 251 -6.10 15.07 -9.11
C SER A 251 -7.20 14.31 -9.88
N ASP A 252 -7.47 14.75 -11.11
CA ASP A 252 -8.43 14.17 -12.06
C ASP A 252 -7.79 13.21 -13.08
N ARG A 253 -6.50 12.88 -12.91
CA ARG A 253 -5.75 12.03 -13.85
C ARG A 253 -4.81 11.08 -13.13
N HIS A 254 -4.89 9.80 -13.45
CA HIS A 254 -4.05 8.74 -12.86
C HIS A 254 -3.59 7.75 -13.92
N TRP A 255 -2.69 6.84 -13.54
CA TRP A 255 -2.20 5.78 -14.42
C TRP A 255 -2.08 4.44 -13.68
N ALA A 256 -2.28 3.35 -14.41
CA ALA A 256 -2.02 2.01 -13.90
C ALA A 256 -1.27 1.18 -14.94
N VAL A 257 -0.17 0.56 -14.52
CA VAL A 257 0.53 -0.44 -15.34
C VAL A 257 -0.18 -1.77 -15.15
N LEU A 258 -0.95 -2.14 -16.17
CA LEU A 258 -1.86 -3.28 -16.14
C LEU A 258 -1.75 -4.03 -17.48
N PRO A 259 -0.84 -5.02 -17.58
CA PRO A 259 -0.55 -5.72 -18.84
C PRO A 259 -1.75 -6.49 -19.37
N ASP A 260 -2.43 -7.23 -18.49
CA ASP A 260 -3.55 -8.07 -18.85
C ASP A 260 -4.79 -7.25 -19.21
N THR A 261 -5.65 -7.82 -20.06
CA THR A 261 -6.97 -7.24 -20.37
C THR A 261 -7.82 -7.15 -19.11
N PRO A 262 -8.34 -5.94 -18.76
CA PRO A 262 -9.19 -5.75 -17.60
C PRO A 262 -10.47 -6.58 -17.69
N THR A 263 -10.92 -7.09 -16.54
CA THR A 263 -12.29 -7.55 -16.41
C THR A 263 -13.27 -6.37 -16.55
N ARG A 264 -14.56 -6.64 -16.74
CA ARG A 264 -15.60 -5.59 -16.80
C ARG A 264 -15.58 -4.67 -15.56
N ASN A 265 -15.33 -5.24 -14.38
CA ASN A 265 -15.29 -4.50 -13.13
C ASN A 265 -14.01 -3.66 -13.00
N GLU A 266 -12.87 -4.20 -13.43
CA GLU A 266 -11.60 -3.47 -13.50
C GLU A 266 -11.72 -2.30 -14.48
N GLN A 267 -12.19 -2.52 -15.70
CA GLN A 267 -12.37 -1.46 -16.70
C GLN A 267 -13.28 -0.35 -16.18
N ARG A 268 -14.43 -0.70 -15.62
CA ARG A 268 -15.34 0.28 -15.02
C ARG A 268 -14.66 1.11 -13.93
N PHE A 269 -13.86 0.48 -13.08
CA PHE A 269 -13.12 1.20 -12.04
C PHE A 269 -12.07 2.15 -12.62
N LEU A 270 -11.33 1.73 -13.65
CA LEU A 270 -10.38 2.60 -14.34
C LEU A 270 -11.08 3.83 -14.94
N ASP A 271 -12.22 3.62 -15.61
CA ASP A 271 -13.00 4.70 -16.22
C ASP A 271 -13.59 5.65 -15.17
N GLU A 272 -14.21 5.11 -14.12
CA GLU A 272 -14.82 5.89 -13.02
C GLU A 272 -13.80 6.76 -12.27
N GLN A 273 -12.54 6.36 -12.25
CA GLN A 273 -11.49 7.01 -11.47
C GLN A 273 -10.45 7.72 -12.36
N ALA A 274 -10.73 7.88 -13.67
CA ALA A 274 -9.84 8.52 -14.63
C ALA A 274 -8.41 7.93 -14.64
N ILE A 275 -8.31 6.61 -14.50
CA ILE A 275 -7.04 5.88 -14.52
C ILE A 275 -6.75 5.43 -15.95
N THR A 276 -5.71 6.00 -16.55
CA THR A 276 -5.23 5.58 -17.86
C THR A 276 -4.44 4.27 -17.74
N ARG A 277 -4.92 3.23 -18.41
CA ARG A 277 -4.21 1.94 -18.50
C ARG A 277 -2.96 2.05 -19.37
N ILE A 278 -1.86 1.51 -18.85
CA ILE A 278 -0.62 1.24 -19.57
C ILE A 278 -0.49 -0.28 -19.69
N ASP A 279 -0.70 -0.81 -20.88
CA ASP A 279 -0.79 -2.24 -21.20
C ASP A 279 0.59 -2.89 -21.41
N TRP A 280 1.56 -2.51 -20.57
CA TRP A 280 2.92 -3.02 -20.65
C TRP A 280 3.21 -4.01 -19.51
N PRO A 281 4.08 -5.02 -19.74
CA PRO A 281 4.67 -5.76 -18.65
C PRO A 281 5.35 -4.80 -17.66
N LEU A 282 5.19 -5.05 -16.35
CA LEU A 282 5.71 -4.14 -15.33
C LEU A 282 7.24 -3.96 -15.44
N ALA A 283 7.99 -5.04 -15.70
CA ALA A 283 9.44 -4.98 -15.90
C ALA A 283 9.83 -4.02 -17.05
N LYS A 284 9.12 -4.10 -18.17
CA LYS A 284 9.33 -3.19 -19.30
C LYS A 284 9.06 -1.75 -18.89
N PHE A 285 7.93 -1.49 -18.24
CA PHE A 285 7.59 -0.12 -17.80
C PHE A 285 8.64 0.45 -16.85
N VAL A 286 9.15 -0.35 -15.91
CA VAL A 286 10.19 0.08 -14.96
C VAL A 286 11.48 0.45 -15.70
N ALA A 287 11.93 -0.36 -16.65
CA ALA A 287 13.13 -0.06 -17.45
C ALA A 287 12.99 1.26 -18.23
N GLU A 288 11.86 1.43 -18.94
CA GLU A 288 11.60 2.63 -19.75
C GLU A 288 11.42 3.88 -18.86
N LEU A 289 10.82 3.73 -17.68
CA LEU A 289 10.69 4.83 -16.71
C LEU A 289 12.06 5.23 -16.14
N ALA A 290 12.95 4.26 -15.87
CA ALA A 290 14.30 4.56 -15.40
C ALA A 290 15.08 5.37 -16.44
N ASP A 291 15.01 5.00 -17.72
CA ASP A 291 15.63 5.75 -18.83
C ASP A 291 15.05 7.17 -18.93
N ALA A 292 13.72 7.31 -18.84
CA ALA A 292 13.05 8.61 -18.89
C ALA A 292 13.46 9.52 -17.71
N LEU A 293 13.54 8.97 -16.50
CA LEU A 293 13.98 9.71 -15.30
C LEU A 293 15.43 10.19 -15.43
N GLN A 294 16.33 9.36 -15.97
CA GLN A 294 17.72 9.74 -16.22
C GLN A 294 17.83 10.84 -17.29
N GLY A 295 17.11 10.71 -18.40
CA GLY A 295 17.09 11.71 -19.47
C GLY A 295 16.54 13.06 -19.01
N GLN A 296 15.50 13.06 -18.17
CA GLN A 296 14.92 14.28 -17.62
C GLN A 296 15.80 14.91 -16.53
N ALA A 297 16.47 14.10 -15.70
CA ALA A 297 17.42 14.62 -14.71
C ALA A 297 18.66 15.28 -15.34
N LEU A 298 19.08 14.83 -16.53
CA LEU A 298 20.19 15.43 -17.28
C LEU A 298 19.81 16.74 -17.99
N THR A 299 18.52 17.05 -18.12
CA THR A 299 18.00 18.23 -18.84
C THR A 299 17.42 19.31 -17.93
N ALA A 300 17.28 19.03 -16.64
CA ALA A 300 16.86 19.95 -15.59
C ALA A 300 18.04 20.71 -14.97
#